data_AF-W2TJ62-F1
#
_entry.id   AF-W2TJ62-F1
#
_cell.length_a   1.000
_cell.length_b   1.000
_cell.length_c   1.000
_cell.angle_alpha   90.00
_cell.angle_beta   90.00
_cell.angle_gamma   90.00
#
_symmetry.space_group_name_H-M   'P 1'
#
loop_
_entity.id
_entity.type
_entity.pdbx_description
1 polymer ?
#
loop_
_entity_poly.entity_id
_entity_poly.type
_entity_poly.pdbx_seq_one_letter_code
_entity_poly.pdbx_strand_id
1 'polypeptide(L)'
;MQTSNSIQHRLNLIRTALLKLEVRIVGEHFAKAVIQLSEEEKPLIVLFSLLGNYFGQNNRVIITQIRNNLVQNVFMKGLTYRAHERNIENMGKIENVERSVFSSILEMAEVLTENTLRSVVNFLIDWAEQGLKLSATRDERCRLITVFMFANSFYDSFNSLALPYFGKLIEMSVKVLNSCNATITDDPSLLLLYGKKDTMEGRETDSLLTATIDFVGNCARHREFFTEDRAKLLVEPLTNEIVNSKVAGHEKRCVPHLSDTLYRVSDAHPDIFQAILDKVLLKTRSGRAKIRYRALLVVEAIFDKVGDGIAPHLPMVMPFLSELLEDENCGVEEQCDRVVRLLQNKFGENICEGFT
;
A
#
# COMPACT_ATOMS: atom_id res chain seq x y z
N MET A 1 9.22 -6.01 -39.71
CA MET A 1 9.84 -6.66 -38.53
C MET A 1 11.36 -6.45 -38.41
N GLN A 2 12.13 -6.21 -39.48
CA GLN A 2 13.60 -6.00 -39.38
C GLN A 2 14.04 -4.62 -38.84
N THR A 3 13.24 -3.56 -39.00
CA THR A 3 13.59 -2.19 -38.57
C THR A 3 13.60 -1.97 -37.06
N SER A 4 12.69 -2.62 -36.32
CA SER A 4 12.59 -2.53 -34.85
C SER A 4 13.84 -3.07 -34.14
N ASN A 5 14.45 -4.14 -34.66
CA ASN A 5 15.71 -4.69 -34.14
C ASN A 5 16.90 -3.73 -34.33
N SER A 6 16.95 -2.97 -35.43
CA SER A 6 18.05 -2.02 -35.66
C SER A 6 17.98 -0.80 -34.73
N ILE A 7 16.76 -0.33 -34.42
CA ILE A 7 16.54 0.79 -33.49
C ILE A 7 16.89 0.34 -32.07
N GLN A 8 16.45 -0.84 -31.65
CA GLN A 8 16.78 -1.40 -30.34
C GLN A 8 18.29 -1.58 -30.17
N HIS A 9 18.98 -2.04 -31.21
CA HIS A 9 20.44 -2.17 -31.21
C HIS A 9 21.14 -0.81 -31.08
N ARG A 10 20.67 0.22 -31.82
CA ARG A 10 21.22 1.59 -31.70
C ARG A 10 20.96 2.21 -30.33
N LEU A 11 19.78 2.02 -29.75
CA LEU A 11 19.46 2.46 -28.40
C LEU A 11 20.36 1.79 -27.37
N ASN A 12 20.64 0.49 -27.53
CA ASN A 12 21.59 -0.21 -26.68
C ASN A 12 23.00 0.34 -26.81
N LEU A 13 23.48 0.65 -28.03
CA LEU A 13 24.79 1.27 -28.22
C LEU A 13 24.88 2.66 -27.57
N ILE A 14 23.82 3.47 -27.68
CA ILE A 14 23.74 4.79 -27.01
C ILE A 14 23.77 4.59 -25.48
N ARG A 15 23.00 3.64 -24.95
CA ARG A 15 23.01 3.29 -23.51
C ARG A 15 24.40 2.87 -23.05
N THR A 16 25.08 2.00 -23.80
CA THR A 16 26.45 1.57 -23.48
C THR A 16 27.45 2.71 -23.56
N ALA A 17 27.29 3.65 -24.50
CA ALA A 17 28.15 4.83 -24.61
C ALA A 17 27.93 5.81 -23.44
N LEU A 18 26.67 6.05 -23.07
CA LEU A 18 26.30 6.89 -21.93
C LEU A 18 26.85 6.32 -20.62
N LEU A 19 26.80 5.00 -20.42
CA LEU A 19 27.34 4.34 -19.23
C LEU A 19 28.86 4.45 -19.07
N LYS A 20 29.59 4.89 -20.10
CA LYS A 20 31.03 5.18 -20.02
C LYS A 20 31.34 6.60 -19.50
N LEU A 21 30.33 7.46 -19.33
CA LEU A 21 30.50 8.81 -18.79
C LEU A 21 30.79 8.76 -17.29
N GLU A 22 31.58 9.72 -16.80
CA GLU A 22 31.85 9.85 -15.38
C GLU A 22 30.56 10.16 -14.59
N VAL A 23 30.26 9.33 -13.59
CA VAL A 23 29.08 9.46 -12.71
C VAL A 23 29.01 10.83 -12.00
N ARG A 24 30.14 11.54 -11.89
CA ARG A 24 30.20 12.89 -11.31
C ARG A 24 29.39 13.93 -12.09
N ILE A 25 29.36 13.81 -13.41
CA ILE A 25 28.74 14.79 -14.30
C ILE A 25 27.25 14.45 -14.50
N VAL A 26 26.87 13.20 -14.25
CA VAL A 26 25.52 12.65 -14.45
C VAL A 26 24.47 13.41 -13.63
N GLY A 27 24.75 13.73 -12.36
CA GLY A 27 23.75 14.32 -11.46
C GLY A 27 23.12 15.62 -11.98
N GLU A 28 23.94 16.58 -12.42
CA GLU A 28 23.44 17.88 -12.91
C GLU A 28 22.70 17.77 -14.25
N HIS A 29 23.17 16.93 -15.16
CA HIS A 29 22.52 16.75 -16.46
C HIS A 29 21.20 15.98 -16.33
N PHE A 30 21.14 14.97 -15.47
CA PHE A 30 19.89 14.28 -15.17
C PHE A 30 18.90 15.20 -14.47
N ALA A 31 19.35 16.05 -13.55
CA ALA A 31 18.48 17.05 -12.93
C ALA A 31 17.87 17.99 -13.98
N LYS A 32 18.66 18.46 -14.96
CA LYS A 32 18.15 19.27 -16.08
C LYS A 32 17.18 18.49 -16.98
N ALA A 33 17.50 17.24 -17.30
CA ALA A 33 16.66 16.40 -18.15
C ALA A 33 15.31 16.07 -17.50
N VAL A 34 15.28 15.76 -16.19
CA VAL A 34 14.04 15.52 -15.45
C VAL A 34 13.14 16.76 -15.45
N ILE A 35 13.72 17.96 -15.33
CA ILE A 35 12.95 19.21 -15.40
C ILE A 35 12.36 19.42 -16.79
N GLN A 36 13.14 19.18 -17.85
CA GLN A 36 12.69 19.40 -19.22
C GLN A 36 11.64 18.38 -19.67
N LEU A 37 11.71 17.16 -19.14
CA LEU A 37 10.85 16.05 -19.52
C LEU A 37 9.73 15.79 -18.52
N SER A 38 9.47 16.72 -17.59
CA SER A 38 8.55 16.51 -16.45
C SER A 38 7.11 16.18 -16.85
N GLU A 39 6.71 16.47 -18.09
CA GLU A 39 5.36 16.23 -18.61
C GLU A 39 5.25 14.90 -19.39
N GLU A 40 6.36 14.30 -19.80
CA GLU A 40 6.36 13.12 -20.68
C GLU A 40 6.62 11.81 -19.93
N GLU A 41 5.65 10.89 -19.95
CA GLU A 41 5.74 9.58 -19.27
C GLU A 41 6.93 8.73 -19.75
N LYS A 42 6.99 8.42 -21.05
CA LYS A 42 7.95 7.43 -21.60
C LYS A 42 9.41 7.88 -21.47
N PRO A 43 9.78 9.14 -21.76
CA PRO A 43 11.15 9.61 -21.57
C PRO A 43 11.58 9.59 -20.10
N LEU A 44 10.69 9.96 -19.16
CA LEU A 44 11.00 9.88 -17.73
C LEU A 44 11.28 8.44 -17.31
N ILE A 45 10.47 7.47 -17.75
CA ILE A 45 10.69 6.05 -17.45
C ILE A 45 12.07 5.60 -17.96
N VAL A 46 12.43 5.94 -19.20
CA VAL A 46 13.74 5.59 -19.78
C VAL A 46 14.88 6.29 -19.05
N LEU A 47 14.69 7.55 -18.65
CA LEU A 47 15.70 8.32 -17.94
C LEU A 47 15.99 7.71 -16.56
N PHE A 48 14.98 7.39 -15.76
CA PHE A 48 15.18 6.75 -14.46
C PHE A 48 15.73 5.33 -14.58
N SER A 49 15.29 4.56 -15.58
CA SER A 49 15.89 3.25 -15.88
C SER A 49 17.37 3.40 -16.28
N LEU A 50 17.72 4.42 -17.06
CA LEU A 50 19.10 4.70 -17.43
C LEU A 50 19.93 5.07 -16.20
N LEU A 51 19.41 5.96 -15.35
CA LEU A 51 20.03 6.40 -14.10
C LEU A 51 20.34 5.21 -13.19
N GLY A 52 19.38 4.29 -13.07
CA GLY A 52 19.53 3.04 -12.33
C GLY A 52 20.81 2.28 -12.70
N ASN A 53 21.06 2.04 -13.99
CA ASN A 53 22.25 1.26 -14.39
C ASN A 53 23.60 1.97 -14.15
N TYR A 54 23.62 3.26 -13.83
CA TYR A 54 24.85 3.92 -13.38
C TYR A 54 25.23 3.54 -11.96
N PHE A 55 24.25 3.07 -11.17
CA PHE A 55 24.45 2.58 -9.81
C PHE A 55 25.06 1.18 -9.81
N GLY A 56 26.34 1.11 -10.15
CA GLY A 56 27.16 -0.07 -9.97
C GLY A 56 28.06 0.05 -8.74
N GLN A 57 28.44 -1.09 -8.14
CA GLN A 57 29.37 -1.14 -7.00
C GLN A 57 30.69 -0.40 -7.27
N ASN A 58 31.13 -0.38 -8.52
CA ASN A 58 32.35 0.32 -8.96
C ASN A 58 32.30 1.83 -8.69
N ASN A 59 31.11 2.42 -8.60
CA ASN A 59 30.91 3.87 -8.44
C ASN A 59 30.50 4.26 -7.01
N ARG A 60 30.56 3.34 -6.05
CA ARG A 60 30.04 3.52 -4.69
C ARG A 60 30.47 4.81 -4.00
N VAL A 61 31.75 5.17 -4.08
CA VAL A 61 32.30 6.37 -3.43
C VAL A 61 31.68 7.64 -4.02
N ILE A 62 31.57 7.69 -5.35
CA ILE A 62 31.04 8.82 -6.09
C ILE A 62 29.53 8.96 -5.84
N ILE A 63 28.79 7.85 -5.91
CA ILE A 63 27.35 7.82 -5.63
C ILE A 63 27.08 8.31 -4.21
N THR A 64 27.87 7.86 -3.23
CA THR A 64 27.76 8.32 -1.84
C THR A 64 27.96 9.83 -1.70
N GLN A 65 28.87 10.43 -2.47
CA GLN A 65 29.12 11.87 -2.47
C GLN A 65 27.98 12.68 -3.11
N ILE A 66 27.42 12.19 -4.22
CA ILE A 66 26.42 12.92 -5.02
C ILE A 66 24.99 12.62 -4.54
N ARG A 67 24.80 11.63 -3.64
CA ARG A 67 23.48 11.18 -3.16
C ARG A 67 22.51 12.31 -2.81
N ASN A 68 22.97 13.34 -2.08
CA ASN A 68 22.11 14.43 -1.64
C ASN A 68 21.59 15.24 -2.83
N ASN A 69 22.46 15.47 -3.82
CA ASN A 69 22.09 16.15 -5.05
C ASN A 69 21.13 15.29 -5.90
N LEU A 70 21.39 13.97 -6.03
CA LEU A 70 20.49 13.07 -6.75
C LEU A 70 19.10 13.00 -6.11
N VAL A 71 19.04 12.85 -4.79
CA VAL A 71 17.78 12.84 -4.05
C VAL A 71 17.03 14.15 -4.28
N GLN A 72 17.64 15.30 -3.95
CA GLN A 72 16.95 16.59 -4.00
C GLN A 72 16.60 17.06 -5.42
N ASN A 73 17.51 16.89 -6.38
CA ASN A 73 17.38 17.53 -7.69
C ASN A 73 16.87 16.59 -8.79
N VAL A 74 16.94 15.27 -8.59
CA VAL A 74 16.53 14.27 -9.59
C VAL A 74 15.33 13.48 -9.08
N PHE A 75 15.49 12.72 -7.99
CA PHE A 75 14.44 11.85 -7.48
C PHE A 75 13.22 12.63 -7.00
N MET A 76 13.40 13.68 -6.19
CA MET A 76 12.25 14.47 -5.72
C MET A 76 11.45 15.08 -6.87
N LYS A 77 12.10 15.50 -7.95
CA LYS A 77 11.40 16.04 -9.12
C LYS A 77 10.59 14.96 -9.85
N GLY A 78 11.15 13.75 -9.97
CA GLY A 78 10.38 12.60 -10.48
C GLY A 78 9.17 12.26 -9.61
N LEU A 79 9.35 12.29 -8.28
CA LEU A 79 8.27 12.01 -7.33
C LEU A 79 7.18 13.11 -7.31
N THR A 80 7.46 14.31 -7.80
CA THR A 80 6.44 15.35 -7.96
C THR A 80 5.54 15.16 -9.19
N TYR A 81 5.78 14.16 -10.04
CA TYR A 81 4.98 13.91 -11.25
C TYR A 81 3.47 13.79 -10.96
N ARG A 82 3.12 13.11 -9.86
CA ARG A 82 1.74 12.97 -9.37
C ARG A 82 1.04 14.31 -9.06
N ALA A 83 1.79 15.31 -8.60
CA ALA A 83 1.24 16.63 -8.32
C ALA A 83 0.93 17.41 -9.61
N HIS A 84 1.67 17.15 -10.68
CA HIS A 84 1.54 17.86 -11.96
C HIS A 84 0.49 17.21 -12.88
N GLU A 85 0.49 15.88 -12.99
CA GLU A 85 -0.44 15.15 -13.85
C GLU A 85 -1.64 14.62 -13.03
N ARG A 86 -2.79 15.29 -13.13
CA ARG A 86 -3.98 14.99 -12.31
C ARG A 86 -5.18 14.48 -13.10
N ASN A 87 -4.94 13.97 -14.31
CA ASN A 87 -6.00 13.39 -15.13
C ASN A 87 -6.28 11.92 -14.73
N ILE A 88 -7.56 11.58 -14.53
CA ILE A 88 -8.01 10.25 -14.10
C ILE A 88 -7.57 9.18 -15.11
N GLU A 89 -7.60 9.49 -16.41
CA GLU A 89 -7.18 8.56 -17.47
C GLU A 89 -5.67 8.28 -17.48
N ASN A 90 -4.87 9.18 -16.89
CA ASN A 90 -3.42 9.09 -16.83
C ASN A 90 -2.91 8.44 -15.55
N MET A 91 -3.79 7.91 -14.68
CA MET A 91 -3.38 7.28 -13.42
C MET A 91 -2.37 6.15 -13.60
N GLY A 92 -2.55 5.31 -14.63
CA GLY A 92 -1.57 4.26 -14.96
C GLY A 92 -0.20 4.82 -15.35
N LYS A 93 -0.14 6.01 -15.98
CA LYS A 93 1.11 6.68 -16.32
C LYS A 93 1.85 7.16 -15.07
N ILE A 94 1.10 7.73 -14.11
CA ILE A 94 1.65 8.17 -12.82
C ILE A 94 2.31 6.99 -12.11
N GLU A 95 1.61 5.86 -12.02
CA GLU A 95 2.15 4.65 -11.38
C GLU A 95 3.38 4.09 -12.11
N ASN A 96 3.40 4.14 -13.45
CA ASN A 96 4.55 3.69 -14.23
C ASN A 96 5.80 4.56 -14.01
N VAL A 97 5.63 5.89 -13.99
CA VAL A 97 6.72 6.82 -13.71
C VAL A 97 7.22 6.63 -12.28
N GLU A 98 6.34 6.61 -11.29
CA GLU A 98 6.72 6.38 -9.89
C GLU A 98 7.44 5.05 -9.71
N ARG A 99 6.98 3.96 -10.34
CA ARG A 99 7.65 2.66 -10.29
C ARG A 99 9.05 2.70 -10.89
N SER A 100 9.26 3.43 -11.98
CA SER A 100 10.60 3.61 -12.57
C SER A 100 11.52 4.41 -11.64
N VAL A 101 10.98 5.46 -11.01
CA VAL A 101 11.70 6.25 -10.00
C VAL A 101 12.09 5.35 -8.81
N PHE A 102 11.16 4.54 -8.31
CA PHE A 102 11.43 3.61 -7.22
C PHE A 102 12.50 2.59 -7.61
N SER A 103 12.41 1.95 -8.78
CA SER A 103 13.45 1.03 -9.27
C SER A 103 14.83 1.67 -9.24
N SER A 104 14.94 2.91 -9.72
CA SER A 104 16.21 3.64 -9.72
C SER A 104 16.72 3.96 -8.31
N ILE A 105 15.83 4.31 -7.36
CA ILE A 105 16.19 4.51 -5.95
C ILE A 105 16.66 3.20 -5.31
N LEU A 106 16.02 2.07 -5.64
CA LEU A 106 16.36 0.75 -5.11
C LEU A 106 17.72 0.27 -5.65
N GLU A 107 18.00 0.48 -6.92
CA GLU A 107 19.32 0.24 -7.53
C GLU A 107 20.40 1.11 -6.85
N MET A 108 20.08 2.36 -6.51
CA MET A 108 20.99 3.19 -5.69
C MET A 108 21.16 2.61 -4.27
N ALA A 109 20.09 2.11 -3.66
CA ALA A 109 20.10 1.58 -2.31
C ALA A 109 21.04 0.37 -2.14
N GLU A 110 21.16 -0.49 -3.15
CA GLU A 110 22.08 -1.64 -3.16
C GLU A 110 23.57 -1.25 -3.05
N VAL A 111 23.91 -0.03 -3.47
CA VAL A 111 25.29 0.47 -3.48
C VAL A 111 25.62 1.25 -2.20
N LEU A 112 24.62 1.82 -1.55
CA LEU A 112 24.79 2.66 -0.36
C LEU A 112 25.22 1.83 0.88
N THR A 113 25.86 2.49 1.84
CA THR A 113 26.02 1.91 3.19
C THR A 113 24.71 2.04 3.96
N GLU A 114 24.49 1.19 4.97
CA GLU A 114 23.29 1.22 5.81
C GLU A 114 22.98 2.62 6.38
N ASN A 115 24.00 3.33 6.86
CA ASN A 115 23.86 4.69 7.40
C ASN A 115 23.43 5.69 6.33
N THR A 116 24.02 5.60 5.13
CA THR A 116 23.66 6.51 4.04
C THR A 116 22.28 6.20 3.47
N LEU A 117 21.90 4.93 3.37
CA LEU A 117 20.56 4.51 2.98
C LEU A 117 19.53 4.99 4.00
N ARG A 118 19.82 4.85 5.30
CA ARG A 118 18.95 5.36 6.38
C ARG A 118 18.68 6.85 6.23
N SER A 119 19.71 7.63 5.91
CA SER A 119 19.55 9.07 5.67
C SER A 119 18.62 9.36 4.47
N VAL A 120 18.70 8.58 3.39
CA VAL A 120 17.85 8.77 2.21
C VAL A 120 16.40 8.36 2.50
N VAL A 121 16.19 7.20 3.12
CA VAL A 121 14.84 6.72 3.45
C VAL A 121 14.16 7.63 4.48
N ASN A 122 14.87 8.07 5.52
CA ASN A 122 14.32 9.01 6.49
C ASN A 122 13.96 10.35 5.84
N PHE A 123 14.77 10.84 4.90
CA PHE A 123 14.43 12.06 4.15
C PHE A 123 13.11 11.92 3.37
N LEU A 124 12.88 10.78 2.70
CA LEU A 124 11.62 10.51 2.00
C LEU A 124 10.44 10.42 2.97
N ILE A 125 10.61 9.75 4.11
CA ILE A 125 9.57 9.64 5.14
C ILE A 125 9.24 11.01 5.72
N ASP A 126 10.24 11.82 6.09
CA ASP A 126 10.06 13.17 6.65
C ASP A 126 9.39 14.11 5.65
N TRP A 127 9.69 13.95 4.35
CA TRP A 127 9.06 14.69 3.27
C TRP A 127 7.56 14.37 3.12
N ALA A 128 7.18 13.10 3.25
CA ALA A 128 5.78 12.69 3.20
C ALA A 128 5.03 12.94 4.50
N GLU A 129 5.70 12.89 5.66
CA GLU A 129 5.10 13.19 6.96
C GLU A 129 4.51 14.61 7.02
N GLN A 130 5.05 15.55 6.24
CA GLN A 130 4.46 16.90 6.11
C GLN A 130 3.00 16.85 5.64
N GLY A 131 2.63 15.83 4.85
CA GLY A 131 1.26 15.58 4.41
C GLY A 131 0.29 15.19 5.53
N LEU A 132 0.76 14.82 6.73
CA LEU A 132 -0.11 14.51 7.87
C LEU A 132 -0.56 15.76 8.63
N LYS A 133 0.03 16.92 8.36
CA LYS A 133 -0.34 18.17 9.04
C LYS A 133 -1.73 18.63 8.57
N LEU A 134 -2.52 19.18 9.49
CA LEU A 134 -3.84 19.74 9.16
C LEU A 134 -3.75 20.86 8.12
N SER A 135 -2.70 21.68 8.19
CA SER A 135 -2.42 22.77 7.24
C SER A 135 -1.82 22.30 5.91
N ALA A 136 -1.59 21.00 5.72
CA ALA A 136 -0.95 20.48 4.53
C ALA A 136 -1.84 20.68 3.30
N THR A 137 -1.23 21.12 2.22
CA THR A 137 -1.85 21.15 0.89
C THR A 137 -2.15 19.74 0.42
N ARG A 138 -3.09 19.60 -0.51
CA ARG A 138 -3.39 18.30 -1.12
C ARG A 138 -2.14 17.64 -1.71
N ASP A 139 -1.31 18.40 -2.41
CA ASP A 139 -0.11 17.85 -3.06
C ASP A 139 0.86 17.28 -2.03
N GLU A 140 0.93 17.87 -0.84
CA GLU A 140 1.67 17.33 0.30
C GLU A 140 1.04 16.03 0.82
N ARG A 141 -0.29 15.93 0.85
CA ARG A 141 -1.01 14.71 1.25
C ARG A 141 -0.81 13.58 0.23
N CYS A 142 -0.74 13.87 -1.06
CA CYS A 142 -0.47 12.87 -2.10
C CYS A 142 0.93 12.22 -1.97
N ARG A 143 1.89 12.88 -1.30
CA ARG A 143 3.21 12.30 -1.01
C ARG A 143 3.13 11.04 -0.14
N LEU A 144 2.08 10.93 0.69
CA LEU A 144 1.82 9.74 1.50
C LEU A 144 1.62 8.51 0.60
N ILE A 145 0.89 8.66 -0.52
CA ILE A 145 0.68 7.58 -1.49
C ILE A 145 2.03 7.10 -2.01
N THR A 146 2.84 8.04 -2.50
CA THR A 146 4.16 7.76 -3.07
C THR A 146 5.08 7.07 -2.06
N VAL A 147 5.10 7.49 -0.79
CA VAL A 147 5.96 6.88 0.23
C VAL A 147 5.50 5.49 0.66
N PHE A 148 4.19 5.23 0.80
CA PHE A 148 3.71 3.87 1.08
C PHE A 148 3.90 2.93 -0.12
N MET A 149 3.73 3.42 -1.36
CA MET A 149 4.07 2.64 -2.56
C MET A 149 5.58 2.34 -2.63
N PHE A 150 6.43 3.32 -2.32
CA PHE A 150 7.87 3.11 -2.22
C PHE A 150 8.20 2.07 -1.13
N ALA A 151 7.57 2.16 0.05
CA ALA A 151 7.80 1.22 1.15
C ALA A 151 7.44 -0.22 0.76
N ASN A 152 6.34 -0.42 0.04
CA ASN A 152 6.00 -1.73 -0.51
C ASN A 152 7.02 -2.21 -1.53
N SER A 153 7.42 -1.36 -2.49
CA SER A 153 8.45 -1.70 -3.48
C SER A 153 9.81 -2.00 -2.84
N PHE A 154 10.15 -1.29 -1.76
CA PHE A 154 11.37 -1.48 -0.99
C PHE A 154 11.33 -2.82 -0.23
N TYR A 155 10.18 -3.16 0.35
CA TYR A 155 9.98 -4.48 0.95
C TYR A 155 10.00 -5.61 -0.08
N ASP A 156 9.42 -5.44 -1.26
CA ASP A 156 9.43 -6.48 -2.30
C ASP A 156 10.86 -6.80 -2.78
N SER A 157 11.76 -5.80 -2.75
CA SER A 157 13.16 -5.96 -3.19
C SER A 157 14.09 -6.44 -2.08
N PHE A 158 13.92 -5.94 -0.85
CA PHE A 158 14.86 -6.18 0.26
C PHE A 158 14.28 -7.05 1.39
N ASN A 159 12.99 -7.35 1.36
CA ASN A 159 12.24 -8.14 2.35
C ASN A 159 12.54 -7.70 3.80
N SER A 160 13.05 -8.60 4.65
CA SER A 160 13.33 -8.31 6.06
C SER A 160 14.38 -7.21 6.27
N LEU A 161 15.27 -6.97 5.30
CA LEU A 161 16.28 -5.91 5.37
C LEU A 161 15.68 -4.50 5.30
N ALA A 162 14.44 -4.36 4.80
CA ALA A 162 13.75 -3.07 4.75
C ALA A 162 13.11 -2.66 6.09
N LEU A 163 12.82 -3.64 6.96
CA LEU A 163 12.07 -3.42 8.21
C LEU A 163 12.69 -2.38 9.16
N PRO A 164 14.03 -2.31 9.36
CA PRO A 164 14.63 -1.32 10.26
C PRO A 164 14.30 0.14 9.88
N TYR A 165 13.88 0.40 8.64
CA TYR A 165 13.53 1.73 8.15
C TYR A 165 12.04 2.08 8.33
N PHE A 166 11.20 1.11 8.71
CA PHE A 166 9.75 1.22 8.68
C PHE A 166 9.11 1.67 10.00
N GLY A 167 9.89 1.86 11.07
CA GLY A 167 9.35 2.19 12.39
C GLY A 167 8.40 3.40 12.38
N LYS A 168 8.82 4.51 11.77
CA LYS A 168 8.01 5.73 11.66
C LYS A 168 6.79 5.55 10.74
N LEU A 169 6.90 4.73 9.69
CA LEU A 169 5.80 4.45 8.77
C LEU A 169 4.65 3.69 9.43
N ILE A 170 4.95 2.83 10.42
CA ILE A 170 3.90 2.18 11.23
C ILE A 170 3.07 3.23 11.98
N GLU A 171 3.70 4.20 12.63
CA GLU A 171 2.97 5.27 13.32
C GLU A 171 2.15 6.14 12.36
N MET A 172 2.71 6.41 11.18
CA MET A 172 2.00 7.14 10.11
C MET A 172 0.79 6.34 9.60
N SER A 173 0.90 5.02 9.48
CA SER A 173 -0.19 4.16 8.97
C SER A 173 -1.45 4.23 9.84
N VAL A 174 -1.29 4.28 11.17
CA VAL A 174 -2.40 4.47 12.12
C VAL A 174 -3.12 5.80 11.87
N LYS A 175 -2.35 6.89 11.69
CA LYS A 175 -2.90 8.22 11.41
C LYS A 175 -3.63 8.26 10.06
N VAL A 176 -3.03 7.67 9.02
CA VAL A 176 -3.61 7.61 7.67
C VAL A 176 -4.93 6.83 7.67
N LEU A 177 -4.96 5.63 8.24
CA LEU A 177 -6.17 4.80 8.25
C LEU A 177 -7.32 5.47 9.00
N ASN A 178 -7.04 6.14 10.12
CA ASN A 178 -8.06 6.87 10.87
C ASN A 178 -8.53 8.13 10.12
N SER A 179 -7.61 8.96 9.64
CA SER A 179 -7.94 10.24 8.98
C SER A 179 -8.40 10.11 7.52
N CYS A 180 -8.42 8.90 6.95
CA CYS A 180 -9.05 8.62 5.65
C CYS A 180 -10.39 7.89 5.78
N ASN A 181 -10.90 7.68 7.00
CA ASN A 181 -12.19 7.05 7.24
C ASN A 181 -13.33 8.06 7.29
N ALA A 182 -13.83 8.44 6.12
CA ALA A 182 -14.93 9.41 5.98
C ALA A 182 -16.28 8.94 6.57
N THR A 183 -16.39 7.68 7.03
CA THR A 183 -17.60 7.17 7.67
C THR A 183 -17.59 7.33 9.19
N ILE A 184 -16.41 7.34 9.82
CA ILE A 184 -16.24 7.55 11.26
C ILE A 184 -15.89 9.02 11.55
N THR A 185 -15.04 9.62 10.74
CA THR A 185 -14.68 11.03 10.88
C THR A 185 -15.78 11.90 10.27
N ASP A 186 -16.59 12.49 11.13
CA ASP A 186 -17.71 13.35 10.73
C ASP A 186 -17.26 14.74 10.25
N ASP A 187 -16.12 15.23 10.74
CA ASP A 187 -15.56 16.52 10.35
C ASP A 187 -14.67 16.39 9.09
N PRO A 188 -15.07 16.98 7.94
CA PRO A 188 -14.28 16.94 6.71
C PRO A 188 -12.91 17.62 6.83
N SER A 189 -12.73 18.54 7.79
CA SER A 189 -11.44 19.24 7.99
C SER A 189 -10.35 18.33 8.58
N LEU A 190 -10.76 17.26 9.28
CA LEU A 190 -9.86 16.26 9.86
C LEU A 190 -9.49 15.16 8.87
N LEU A 191 -10.16 15.10 7.71
CA LEU A 191 -9.87 14.13 6.67
C LEU A 191 -8.63 14.53 5.88
N LEU A 192 -7.71 13.58 5.67
CA LEU A 192 -6.51 13.80 4.85
C LEU A 192 -6.88 13.84 3.36
N LEU A 193 -7.42 12.75 2.84
CA LEU A 193 -7.91 12.69 1.48
C LEU A 193 -9.33 12.13 1.52
N TYR A 194 -10.22 12.78 0.79
CA TYR A 194 -11.58 12.32 0.61
C TYR A 194 -12.07 12.69 -0.79
N GLY A 195 -12.77 11.76 -1.43
CA GLY A 195 -13.32 11.95 -2.76
C GLY A 195 -14.42 10.94 -3.07
N LYS A 196 -15.32 11.33 -3.98
CA LYS A 196 -16.41 10.45 -4.43
C LYS A 196 -15.87 9.36 -5.35
N LYS A 197 -16.70 8.35 -5.64
CA LYS A 197 -16.33 7.11 -6.37
C LYS A 197 -15.75 7.34 -7.77
N ASP A 198 -15.90 8.53 -8.35
CA ASP A 198 -15.46 8.89 -9.71
C ASP A 198 -14.56 10.12 -9.77
N THR A 199 -14.07 10.61 -8.62
CA THR A 199 -13.13 11.75 -8.60
C THR A 199 -11.70 11.26 -8.45
N MET A 200 -10.75 12.07 -8.93
CA MET A 200 -9.32 11.80 -8.77
C MET A 200 -8.95 11.63 -7.30
N GLU A 201 -9.52 12.46 -6.42
CA GLU A 201 -9.36 12.39 -4.96
C GLU A 201 -9.81 11.04 -4.41
N GLY A 202 -10.92 10.49 -4.92
CA GLY A 202 -11.45 9.22 -4.47
C GLY A 202 -10.50 8.07 -4.82
N ARG A 203 -9.90 8.13 -6.01
CA ARG A 203 -8.88 7.18 -6.48
C ARG A 203 -7.56 7.36 -5.72
N GLU A 204 -7.10 8.58 -5.46
CA GLU A 204 -5.92 8.87 -4.64
C GLU A 204 -6.09 8.35 -3.21
N THR A 205 -7.27 8.55 -2.60
CA THR A 205 -7.59 8.01 -1.28
C THR A 205 -7.59 6.48 -1.27
N ASP A 206 -8.15 5.87 -2.32
CA ASP A 206 -8.17 4.41 -2.50
C ASP A 206 -6.74 3.84 -2.63
N SER A 207 -5.90 4.45 -3.48
CA SER A 207 -4.48 4.09 -3.61
C SER A 207 -3.72 4.25 -2.30
N LEU A 208 -3.96 5.32 -1.54
CA LEU A 208 -3.32 5.54 -0.23
C LEU A 208 -3.70 4.43 0.76
N LEU A 209 -5.00 4.15 0.91
CA LEU A 209 -5.50 3.13 1.84
C LEU A 209 -4.98 1.76 1.45
N THR A 210 -5.03 1.41 0.16
CA THR A 210 -4.54 0.13 -0.36
C THR A 210 -3.05 -0.04 -0.07
N ALA A 211 -2.22 0.94 -0.45
CA ALA A 211 -0.78 0.90 -0.20
C ALA A 211 -0.44 0.82 1.30
N THR A 212 -1.20 1.51 2.14
CA THR A 212 -1.02 1.48 3.60
C THR A 212 -1.39 0.11 4.18
N ILE A 213 -2.50 -0.49 3.74
CA ILE A 213 -2.95 -1.81 4.19
C ILE A 213 -1.94 -2.89 3.77
N ASP A 214 -1.46 -2.85 2.53
CA ASP A 214 -0.45 -3.78 2.02
C ASP A 214 0.88 -3.64 2.76
N PHE A 215 1.29 -2.39 3.05
CA PHE A 215 2.49 -2.11 3.84
C PHE A 215 2.41 -2.72 5.24
N VAL A 216 1.28 -2.56 5.93
CA VAL A 216 1.04 -3.18 7.23
C VAL A 216 1.06 -4.71 7.10
N GLY A 217 0.42 -5.27 6.07
CA GLY A 217 0.43 -6.70 5.81
C GLY A 217 1.84 -7.24 5.54
N ASN A 218 2.69 -6.49 4.85
CA ASN A 218 4.09 -6.86 4.61
C ASN A 218 4.93 -6.83 5.89
N CYS A 219 4.70 -5.84 6.75
CA CYS A 219 5.33 -5.78 8.07
C CYS A 219 4.87 -6.92 8.98
N ALA A 220 3.59 -7.26 8.96
CA ALA A 220 2.99 -8.30 9.82
C ALA A 220 3.58 -9.71 9.58
N ARG A 221 4.17 -9.98 8.41
CA ARG A 221 4.88 -11.25 8.13
C ARG A 221 6.08 -11.50 9.06
N HIS A 222 6.58 -10.46 9.72
CA HIS A 222 7.81 -10.50 10.51
C HIS A 222 7.52 -10.15 11.97
N ARG A 223 7.26 -11.17 12.80
CA ARG A 223 6.86 -11.02 14.22
C ARG A 223 7.87 -10.22 15.06
N GLU A 224 9.16 -10.31 14.75
CA GLU A 224 10.21 -9.56 15.47
C GLU A 224 10.08 -8.05 15.29
N PHE A 225 9.69 -7.60 14.09
CA PHE A 225 9.47 -6.19 13.79
C PHE A 225 8.04 -5.78 14.16
N PHE A 226 7.05 -6.59 13.81
CA PHE A 226 5.66 -6.31 14.07
C PHE A 226 5.27 -6.85 15.45
N THR A 227 5.64 -6.12 16.49
CA THR A 227 5.36 -6.49 17.89
C THR A 227 3.86 -6.48 18.20
N GLU A 228 3.48 -7.11 19.32
CA GLU A 228 2.10 -7.15 19.79
C GLU A 228 1.51 -5.75 20.01
N ASP A 229 2.32 -4.81 20.53
CA ASP A 229 1.90 -3.41 20.72
C ASP A 229 1.56 -2.73 19.39
N ARG A 230 2.37 -2.96 18.35
CA ARG A 230 2.12 -2.42 17.01
C ARG A 230 0.86 -3.04 16.40
N ALA A 231 0.65 -4.33 16.61
CA ALA A 231 -0.56 -5.02 16.19
C ALA A 231 -1.81 -4.40 16.86
N LYS A 232 -1.80 -4.24 18.18
CA LYS A 232 -2.91 -3.64 18.95
C LYS A 232 -3.28 -2.23 18.46
N LEU A 233 -2.29 -1.42 18.10
CA LEU A 233 -2.52 -0.06 17.55
C LEU A 233 -3.21 -0.08 16.18
N LEU A 234 -3.02 -1.14 15.39
CA LEU A 234 -3.50 -1.23 14.00
C LEU A 234 -4.80 -2.02 13.84
N VAL A 235 -5.13 -2.91 14.78
CA VAL A 235 -6.36 -3.71 14.75
C VAL A 235 -7.61 -2.84 14.57
N GLU A 236 -7.73 -1.76 15.32
CA GLU A 236 -8.91 -0.88 15.23
C GLU A 236 -8.98 -0.07 13.93
N PRO A 237 -7.92 0.65 13.50
CA PRO A 237 -7.92 1.32 12.21
C PRO A 237 -8.20 0.38 11.03
N LEU A 238 -7.61 -0.83 11.03
CA LEU A 238 -7.82 -1.83 9.96
C LEU A 238 -9.27 -2.33 9.94
N THR A 239 -9.83 -2.75 11.08
CA THR A 239 -11.22 -3.23 11.15
C THR A 239 -12.23 -2.12 10.84
N ASN A 240 -11.90 -0.86 11.15
CA ASN A 240 -12.71 0.30 10.80
C ASN A 240 -12.73 0.59 9.29
N GLU A 241 -11.78 0.09 8.50
CA GLU A 241 -11.83 0.24 7.04
C GLU A 241 -13.05 -0.47 6.41
N ILE A 242 -13.59 -1.50 7.08
CA ILE A 242 -14.83 -2.19 6.68
C ILE A 242 -16.04 -1.25 6.69
N VAL A 243 -16.05 -0.25 7.58
CA VAL A 243 -17.14 0.75 7.62
C VAL A 243 -16.91 1.91 6.67
N ASN A 244 -15.70 2.07 6.10
CA ASN A 244 -15.31 3.18 5.23
C ASN A 244 -15.98 3.12 3.84
N SER A 245 -17.29 3.34 3.85
CA SER A 245 -18.21 3.08 2.73
C SER A 245 -18.29 4.22 1.71
N LYS A 246 -17.76 5.40 2.07
CA LYS A 246 -17.80 6.64 1.28
C LYS A 246 -16.62 6.79 0.31
N VAL A 247 -15.51 6.10 0.56
CA VAL A 247 -14.29 6.19 -0.28
C VAL A 247 -14.41 5.23 -1.48
N ALA A 248 -13.88 5.62 -2.65
CA ALA A 248 -13.84 4.74 -3.82
C ALA A 248 -13.12 3.40 -3.53
N GLY A 249 -13.37 2.33 -4.29
CA GLY A 249 -12.62 1.06 -4.12
C GLY A 249 -12.88 0.26 -2.83
N HIS A 250 -13.74 0.76 -1.93
CA HIS A 250 -14.02 0.18 -0.60
C HIS A 250 -14.28 -1.34 -0.58
N GLU A 251 -14.89 -1.90 -1.63
CA GLU A 251 -15.21 -3.34 -1.73
C GLU A 251 -14.03 -4.13 -2.30
N LYS A 252 -13.39 -3.60 -3.35
CA LYS A 252 -12.18 -4.17 -3.93
C LYS A 252 -11.03 -4.21 -2.93
N ARG A 253 -10.98 -3.30 -1.95
CA ARG A 253 -9.99 -3.36 -0.86
C ARG A 253 -10.21 -4.48 0.15
N CYS A 254 -11.45 -4.91 0.37
CA CYS A 254 -11.80 -5.82 1.46
C CYS A 254 -11.15 -7.20 1.31
N VAL A 255 -11.22 -7.79 0.12
CA VAL A 255 -10.76 -9.17 -0.09
C VAL A 255 -9.24 -9.24 -0.35
N PRO A 256 -8.67 -8.66 -1.42
CA PRO A 256 -7.25 -8.82 -1.73
C PRO A 256 -6.28 -8.18 -0.73
N HIS A 257 -6.67 -7.08 -0.06
CA HIS A 257 -5.77 -6.30 0.78
C HIS A 257 -6.11 -6.44 2.26
N LEU A 258 -7.33 -6.04 2.66
CA LEU A 258 -7.69 -5.97 4.07
C LEU A 258 -7.77 -7.35 4.74
N SER A 259 -8.44 -8.32 4.12
CA SER A 259 -8.54 -9.68 4.67
C SER A 259 -7.16 -10.33 4.80
N ASP A 260 -6.26 -10.06 3.84
CA ASP A 260 -4.91 -10.60 3.82
C ASP A 260 -4.07 -10.00 4.94
N THR A 261 -4.12 -8.68 5.12
CA THR A 261 -3.43 -8.01 6.22
C THR A 261 -3.98 -8.44 7.58
N LEU A 262 -5.30 -8.55 7.75
CA LEU A 262 -5.90 -9.03 9.02
C LEU A 262 -5.49 -10.47 9.31
N TYR A 263 -5.47 -11.34 8.31
CA TYR A 263 -4.97 -12.71 8.44
C TYR A 263 -3.50 -12.72 8.87
N ARG A 264 -2.62 -11.98 8.19
CA ARG A 264 -1.18 -11.92 8.53
C ARG A 264 -0.94 -11.37 9.94
N VAL A 265 -1.70 -10.38 10.38
CA VAL A 265 -1.64 -9.86 11.76
C VAL A 265 -2.04 -10.95 12.77
N SER A 266 -3.06 -11.73 12.43
CA SER A 266 -3.57 -12.82 13.27
C SER A 266 -2.59 -14.00 13.34
N ASP A 267 -1.93 -14.31 12.23
CA ASP A 267 -0.88 -15.34 12.16
C ASP A 267 0.37 -14.94 12.97
N ALA A 268 0.75 -13.66 12.91
CA ALA A 268 1.86 -13.12 13.71
C ALA A 268 1.57 -13.13 15.22
N HIS A 269 0.32 -12.86 15.61
CA HIS A 269 -0.13 -12.79 17.01
C HIS A 269 -1.48 -13.50 17.19
N PRO A 270 -1.47 -14.83 17.41
CA PRO A 270 -2.69 -15.61 17.60
C PRO A 270 -3.58 -15.11 18.75
N ASP A 271 -2.98 -14.55 19.81
CA ASP A 271 -3.71 -13.98 20.96
C ASP A 271 -4.62 -12.79 20.58
N ILE A 272 -4.33 -12.12 19.46
CA ILE A 272 -5.10 -10.98 18.96
C ILE A 272 -6.21 -11.42 17.99
N PHE A 273 -6.14 -12.66 17.46
CA PHE A 273 -7.07 -13.13 16.43
C PHE A 273 -8.54 -13.04 16.88
N GLN A 274 -8.84 -13.47 18.10
CA GLN A 274 -10.20 -13.39 18.64
C GLN A 274 -10.70 -11.94 18.68
N ALA A 275 -9.87 -10.99 19.09
CA ALA A 275 -10.23 -9.58 19.14
C ALA A 275 -10.45 -8.97 17.74
N ILE A 276 -9.70 -9.41 16.73
CA ILE A 276 -9.93 -9.03 15.32
C ILE A 276 -11.27 -9.59 14.86
N LEU A 277 -11.51 -10.88 15.08
CA LEU A 277 -12.72 -11.56 14.66
C LEU A 277 -13.96 -10.93 15.30
N ASP A 278 -13.94 -10.66 16.61
CA ASP A 278 -14.98 -9.93 17.32
C ASP A 278 -15.28 -8.56 16.69
N LYS A 279 -14.25 -7.77 16.44
CA LYS A 279 -14.42 -6.43 15.83
C LYS A 279 -15.00 -6.52 14.42
N VAL A 280 -14.62 -7.52 13.61
CA VAL A 280 -15.15 -7.74 12.26
C VAL A 280 -16.61 -8.21 12.31
N LEU A 281 -16.93 -9.20 13.15
CA LEU A 281 -18.28 -9.72 13.34
C LEU A 281 -19.23 -8.63 13.85
N LEU A 282 -18.80 -7.76 14.77
CA LEU A 282 -19.63 -6.62 15.18
C LEU A 282 -20.00 -5.68 14.02
N LYS A 283 -19.20 -5.61 12.95
CA LYS A 283 -19.57 -4.82 11.75
C LYS A 283 -20.67 -5.50 10.92
N THR A 284 -20.90 -6.80 11.06
CA THR A 284 -22.01 -7.49 10.39
C THR A 284 -23.37 -7.09 10.98
N ARG A 285 -23.42 -6.50 12.18
CA ARG A 285 -24.65 -5.94 12.77
C ARG A 285 -24.91 -4.47 12.42
N SER A 286 -24.22 -3.94 11.41
CA SER A 286 -24.41 -2.55 11.00
C SER A 286 -25.82 -2.32 10.43
N GLY A 287 -26.44 -1.17 10.75
CA GLY A 287 -27.70 -0.76 10.12
C GLY A 287 -27.61 -0.52 8.60
N ARG A 288 -26.41 -0.53 8.00
CA ARG A 288 -26.22 -0.39 6.55
C ARG A 288 -25.85 -1.74 5.92
N ALA A 289 -26.73 -2.28 5.08
CA ALA A 289 -26.51 -3.55 4.37
C ALA A 289 -25.15 -3.64 3.65
N LYS A 290 -24.72 -2.54 3.02
CA LYS A 290 -23.40 -2.46 2.36
C LYS A 290 -22.21 -2.71 3.30
N ILE A 291 -22.31 -2.31 4.57
CA ILE A 291 -21.26 -2.57 5.57
C ILE A 291 -21.32 -4.03 6.00
N ARG A 292 -22.52 -4.58 6.23
CA ARG A 292 -22.71 -5.99 6.57
C ARG A 292 -22.15 -6.93 5.51
N TYR A 293 -22.48 -6.67 4.25
CA TYR A 293 -21.95 -7.40 3.09
C TYR A 293 -20.42 -7.38 3.04
N ARG A 294 -19.80 -6.20 3.21
CA ARG A 294 -18.33 -6.07 3.23
C ARG A 294 -17.68 -6.78 4.42
N ALA A 295 -18.32 -6.74 5.58
CA ALA A 295 -17.84 -7.48 6.75
C ALA A 295 -17.86 -8.98 6.46
N LEU A 296 -18.93 -9.51 5.86
CA LEU A 296 -19.01 -10.91 5.45
C LEU A 296 -17.97 -11.30 4.39
N LEU A 297 -17.65 -10.43 3.42
CA LEU A 297 -16.56 -10.67 2.46
C LEU A 297 -15.20 -10.83 3.17
N VAL A 298 -14.94 -10.02 4.20
CA VAL A 298 -13.71 -10.13 5.00
C VAL A 298 -13.73 -11.40 5.85
N VAL A 299 -14.86 -11.75 6.46
CA VAL A 299 -15.03 -12.99 7.24
C VAL A 299 -14.78 -14.21 6.37
N GLU A 300 -15.42 -14.29 5.19
CA GLU A 300 -15.24 -15.39 4.23
C GLU A 300 -13.76 -15.56 3.89
N ALA A 301 -13.08 -14.47 3.51
CA ALA A 301 -11.70 -14.52 3.09
C ALA A 301 -10.72 -14.86 4.23
N ILE A 302 -11.00 -14.41 5.46
CA ILE A 302 -10.22 -14.82 6.63
C ILE A 302 -10.45 -16.31 6.92
N PHE A 303 -11.70 -16.77 6.85
CA PHE A 303 -12.04 -18.16 7.12
C PHE A 303 -11.45 -19.13 6.09
N ASP A 304 -11.37 -18.69 4.84
CA ASP A 304 -10.72 -19.48 3.81
C ASP A 304 -9.23 -19.69 4.15
N LYS A 305 -8.53 -18.62 4.56
CA LYS A 305 -7.09 -18.62 4.88
C LYS A 305 -6.73 -19.31 6.20
N VAL A 306 -7.51 -19.10 7.26
CA VAL A 306 -7.23 -19.69 8.59
C VAL A 306 -7.48 -21.20 8.60
N GLY A 307 -8.46 -21.68 7.82
CA GLY A 307 -8.78 -23.11 7.77
C GLY A 307 -9.26 -23.65 9.11
N ASP A 308 -8.71 -24.79 9.54
CA ASP A 308 -9.17 -25.51 10.73
C ASP A 308 -8.99 -24.71 12.03
N GLY A 309 -8.12 -23.69 12.03
CA GLY A 309 -7.90 -22.80 13.16
C GLY A 309 -9.13 -21.99 13.59
N ILE A 310 -10.22 -21.99 12.81
CA ILE A 310 -11.48 -21.31 13.14
C ILE A 310 -12.32 -22.12 14.12
N ALA A 311 -12.14 -23.45 14.19
CA ALA A 311 -12.97 -24.33 15.01
C ALA A 311 -13.19 -23.85 16.46
N PRO A 312 -12.17 -23.35 17.19
CA PRO A 312 -12.36 -22.82 18.54
C PRO A 312 -13.25 -21.58 18.63
N HIS A 313 -13.38 -20.83 17.53
CA HIS A 313 -14.13 -19.58 17.45
C HIS A 313 -15.55 -19.76 16.91
N LEU A 314 -15.92 -20.95 16.42
CA LEU A 314 -17.26 -21.21 15.89
C LEU A 314 -18.39 -20.83 16.86
N PRO A 315 -18.35 -21.18 18.16
CA PRO A 315 -19.44 -20.81 19.08
C PRO A 315 -19.72 -19.30 19.14
N MET A 316 -18.71 -18.48 18.87
CA MET A 316 -18.80 -17.02 18.83
C MET A 316 -19.31 -16.51 17.48
N VAL A 317 -18.98 -17.19 16.38
CA VAL A 317 -19.33 -16.81 15.00
C VAL A 317 -20.77 -17.19 14.66
N MET A 318 -21.22 -18.39 15.05
CA MET A 318 -22.50 -18.96 14.61
C MET A 318 -23.71 -18.08 14.92
N PRO A 319 -23.84 -17.43 16.10
CA PRO A 319 -24.96 -16.53 16.37
C PRO A 319 -25.07 -15.36 15.39
N PHE A 320 -23.94 -14.85 14.88
CA PHE A 320 -23.95 -13.78 13.88
C PHE A 320 -24.37 -14.29 12.50
N LEU A 321 -23.95 -15.51 12.12
CA LEU A 321 -24.34 -16.09 10.84
C LEU A 321 -25.84 -16.43 10.82
N SER A 322 -26.38 -17.02 11.90
CA SER A 322 -27.81 -17.31 12.01
C SER A 322 -28.67 -16.05 11.87
N GLU A 323 -28.27 -14.94 12.52
CA GLU A 323 -28.95 -13.64 12.38
C GLU A 323 -28.92 -13.11 10.94
N LEU A 324 -27.81 -13.29 10.22
CA LEU A 324 -27.60 -12.78 8.86
C LEU A 324 -28.22 -13.65 7.76
N LEU A 325 -28.55 -14.92 8.06
CA LEU A 325 -29.35 -15.75 7.16
C LEU A 325 -30.81 -15.27 7.08
N GLU A 326 -31.25 -14.48 8.06
CA GLU A 326 -32.58 -13.85 8.07
C GLU A 326 -32.52 -12.36 7.66
N ASP A 327 -31.41 -11.91 7.02
CA ASP A 327 -31.22 -10.51 6.66
C ASP A 327 -32.19 -10.06 5.56
N GLU A 328 -32.79 -8.87 5.74
CA GLU A 328 -33.72 -8.28 4.76
C GLU A 328 -33.08 -8.01 3.38
N ASN A 329 -31.75 -7.90 3.31
CA ASN A 329 -31.02 -7.68 2.08
C ASN A 329 -30.53 -9.00 1.48
N CYS A 330 -31.12 -9.42 0.35
CA CYS A 330 -30.74 -10.66 -0.34
C CYS A 330 -29.23 -10.78 -0.62
N GLY A 331 -28.53 -9.67 -0.92
CA GLY A 331 -27.09 -9.72 -1.17
C GLY A 331 -26.27 -10.05 0.08
N VAL A 332 -26.73 -9.62 1.26
CA VAL A 332 -26.12 -9.97 2.56
C VAL A 332 -26.44 -11.42 2.91
N GLU A 333 -27.70 -11.84 2.75
CA GLU A 333 -28.15 -13.22 2.97
C GLU A 333 -27.37 -14.21 2.09
N GLU A 334 -27.29 -13.99 0.78
CA GLU A 334 -26.54 -14.82 -0.16
C GLU A 334 -25.05 -14.91 0.19
N GLN A 335 -24.45 -13.81 0.66
CA GLN A 335 -23.06 -13.80 1.11
C GLN A 335 -22.90 -14.55 2.43
N CYS A 336 -23.87 -14.48 3.34
CA CYS A 336 -23.86 -15.26 4.57
C CYS A 336 -23.94 -16.76 4.26
N ASP A 337 -24.85 -17.16 3.37
CA ASP A 337 -24.98 -18.54 2.89
C ASP A 337 -23.66 -19.06 2.29
N ARG A 338 -22.92 -18.25 1.54
CA ARG A 338 -21.57 -18.61 1.07
C ARG A 338 -20.60 -18.92 2.21
N VAL A 339 -20.59 -18.09 3.27
CA VAL A 339 -19.74 -18.33 4.46
C VAL A 339 -20.15 -19.60 5.18
N VAL A 340 -21.45 -19.86 5.34
CA VAL A 340 -21.97 -21.08 5.96
C VAL A 340 -21.56 -22.31 5.18
N ARG A 341 -21.72 -22.31 3.84
CA ARG A 341 -21.28 -23.42 2.98
C ARG A 341 -19.77 -23.64 3.06
N LEU A 342 -18.97 -22.58 3.14
CA LEU A 342 -17.53 -22.69 3.35
C LEU A 342 -17.21 -23.45 4.66
N LEU A 343 -17.92 -23.14 5.75
CA LEU A 343 -17.76 -23.82 7.03
C LEU A 343 -18.24 -25.28 6.98
N GLN A 344 -19.40 -25.54 6.36
CA GLN A 344 -19.94 -26.90 6.19
C GLN A 344 -19.00 -27.79 5.36
N ASN A 345 -18.41 -27.24 4.30
CA ASN A 345 -17.41 -27.95 3.51
C ASN A 345 -16.15 -28.31 4.31
N LYS A 346 -15.78 -27.49 5.31
CA LYS A 346 -14.58 -27.72 6.14
C LYS A 346 -14.84 -28.64 7.34
N PHE A 347 -15.94 -28.48 8.08
CA PHE A 347 -16.17 -29.23 9.32
C PHE A 347 -17.43 -30.14 9.32
N GLY A 348 -18.15 -30.23 8.20
CA GLY A 348 -19.34 -31.08 8.01
C GLY A 348 -20.69 -30.36 8.14
N GLU A 349 -21.77 -30.98 7.69
CA GLU A 349 -23.11 -30.34 7.63
C GLU A 349 -23.73 -30.06 9.01
N ASN A 350 -23.36 -30.85 10.04
CA ASN A 350 -23.98 -30.79 11.37
C ASN A 350 -23.50 -29.62 12.26
N ILE A 351 -22.54 -28.79 11.81
CA ILE A 351 -22.01 -27.68 12.63
C ILE A 351 -23.11 -26.66 12.93
N CYS A 352 -24.04 -26.46 11.97
CA CYS A 352 -25.11 -25.47 12.08
C CYS A 352 -26.31 -25.95 12.91
N GLU A 353 -26.47 -27.26 13.12
CA GLU A 353 -27.63 -27.83 13.81
C GLU A 353 -27.62 -27.60 15.33
N GLY A 354 -26.47 -27.25 15.91
CA GLY A 354 -26.34 -27.02 17.36
C GLY A 354 -26.58 -25.57 17.81
N PHE A 355 -26.86 -24.64 16.88
CA PHE A 355 -26.92 -23.20 17.15
C PHE A 355 -28.19 -22.50 16.63
N THR A 356 -29.15 -23.26 16.09
CA THR A 356 -30.57 -22.88 15.95
C THR A 356 -31.32 -23.16 17.25
#